data_AF-A0AAU2R8K8-F1
#
_entry.id   AF-A0AAU2R8K8-F1
#
_cell.length_a   1.000
_cell.length_b   1.000
_cell.length_c   1.000
_cell.angle_alpha   90.00
_cell.angle_beta   90.00
_cell.angle_gamma   90.00
#
_symmetry.space_group_name_H-M   'P 1'
#
loop_
_entity.id
_entity.type
_entity.pdbx_description
1 polymer ?
#
loop_
_entity_poly.entity_id
_entity_poly.type
_entity_poly.pdbx_seq_one_letter_code
_entity_poly.pdbx_strand_id
1 'polypeptide(L)'
;MNLTSEPIRITRGEGGEVEVEGLYDEFAARILARAGFMTFPTLRGQWVRLPFDLGRAWENEHASWAADMLTAARYRVDLDPDLRPGLPDGSAPPTTRHTKAAMTAQPAPPGSARRPRR
;
A
#
# COMPACT_ATOMS: atom_id res chain seq x y z
N MET A 1 29.88 5.62 24.74
CA MET A 1 29.63 4.71 23.60
C MET A 1 28.63 5.41 22.70
N ASN A 2 29.11 6.17 21.72
CA ASN A 2 28.22 6.83 20.77
C ASN A 2 27.73 5.76 19.80
N LEU A 3 26.58 5.16 20.10
CA LEU A 3 25.77 4.47 19.12
C LEU A 3 25.35 5.52 18.10
N THR A 4 26.20 5.80 17.11
CA THR A 4 25.74 6.39 15.87
C THR A 4 24.74 5.38 15.33
N SER A 5 23.47 5.56 15.68
CA SER A 5 22.36 4.75 15.17
C SER A 5 22.46 4.84 13.66
N GLU A 6 23.03 3.81 13.05
CA GLU A 6 23.08 3.74 11.60
C GLU A 6 21.63 3.83 11.11
N PRO A 7 21.37 4.63 10.07
CA PRO A 7 20.03 4.74 9.52
C PRO A 7 19.60 3.37 8.98
N ILE A 8 18.33 3.03 9.18
CA ILE A 8 17.70 1.91 8.50
C ILE A 8 17.61 2.29 7.03
N ARG A 9 18.21 1.51 6.14
CA ARG A 9 18.19 1.80 4.70
C ARG A 9 17.16 0.94 4.02
N ILE A 10 16.31 1.56 3.20
CA ILE A 10 15.36 0.86 2.35
C ILE A 10 15.78 1.13 0.91
N THR A 11 16.27 0.11 0.23
CA THR A 11 16.91 0.23 -1.09
C THR A 11 16.35 -0.79 -2.06
N ARG A 12 16.42 -0.46 -3.36
CA ARG A 12 16.12 -1.43 -4.41
C ARG A 12 17.42 -2.14 -4.83
N GLY A 13 17.47 -3.44 -4.62
CA GLY A 13 18.59 -4.30 -5.01
C GLY A 13 18.70 -4.47 -6.52
N GLU A 14 19.81 -5.06 -6.97
CA GLU A 14 20.09 -5.27 -8.40
C GLU A 14 19.08 -6.20 -9.08
N GLY A 15 18.51 -7.16 -8.33
CA GLY A 15 17.42 -8.03 -8.81
C GLY A 15 16.05 -7.35 -8.85
N GLY A 16 15.98 -6.07 -8.45
CA GLY A 16 14.76 -5.30 -8.38
C GLY A 16 13.98 -5.49 -7.08
N GLU A 17 14.43 -6.34 -6.15
CA GLU A 17 13.81 -6.48 -4.85
C GLU A 17 13.98 -5.22 -4.01
N VAL A 18 12.99 -4.91 -3.18
CA VAL A 18 13.11 -3.85 -2.18
C VAL A 18 13.50 -4.47 -0.86
N GLU A 19 14.64 -4.06 -0.33
CA GLU A 19 15.29 -4.68 0.82
C GLU A 19 15.57 -3.67 1.92
N VAL A 20 15.74 -4.18 3.14
CA VAL A 20 16.11 -3.39 4.31
C VAL A 20 17.51 -3.77 4.76
N GLU A 21 18.37 -2.77 4.88
CA GLU A 21 19.71 -2.89 5.45
C GLU A 21 19.85 -2.07 6.74
N GLY A 22 20.88 -2.39 7.51
CA GLY A 22 21.22 -1.71 8.75
C GLY A 22 20.72 -2.45 10.00
N LEU A 23 21.17 -1.97 11.16
CA LEU A 23 20.79 -2.53 12.46
C LEU A 23 19.47 -1.91 12.92
N TYR A 24 18.53 -2.76 13.34
CA TYR A 24 17.26 -2.32 13.92
C TYR A 24 16.78 -3.33 14.98
N ASP A 25 15.88 -2.88 15.85
CA ASP A 25 15.36 -3.67 16.97
C ASP A 25 14.07 -4.44 16.59
N GLU A 26 13.52 -5.19 17.55
CA GLU A 26 12.29 -5.96 17.34
C GLU A 26 11.08 -5.06 17.03
N PHE A 27 11.05 -3.82 17.54
CA PHE A 27 9.95 -2.91 17.30
C PHE A 27 9.93 -2.41 15.85
N ALA A 28 11.09 -2.00 15.33
CA ALA A 28 11.27 -1.70 13.92
C ALA A 28 10.93 -2.91 13.03
N ALA A 29 11.32 -4.12 13.43
CA ALA A 29 10.97 -5.34 12.70
C ALA A 29 9.44 -5.53 12.59
N ARG A 30 8.68 -5.22 13.64
CA ARG A 30 7.21 -5.25 13.63
C ARG A 30 6.60 -4.18 12.72
N ILE A 31 7.21 -2.99 12.66
CA ILE A 31 6.80 -1.93 11.74
C ILE A 31 7.02 -2.38 10.29
N LEU A 32 8.18 -2.95 9.98
CA LEU A 32 8.50 -3.48 8.65
C LEU A 32 7.51 -4.57 8.23
N ALA A 33 7.22 -5.52 9.12
CA ALA A 33 6.23 -6.56 8.87
C ALA A 33 4.83 -5.97 8.61
N ARG A 34 4.44 -4.92 9.34
CA ARG A 34 3.17 -4.21 9.12
C ARG A 34 3.11 -3.51 7.77
N ALA A 35 4.23 -3.01 7.27
CA ALA A 35 4.36 -2.43 5.94
C ALA A 35 4.43 -3.49 4.81
N GLY A 36 4.47 -4.78 5.15
CA GLY A 36 4.45 -5.88 4.18
C GLY A 36 5.81 -6.51 3.90
N PHE A 37 6.86 -6.13 4.63
CA PHE A 37 8.17 -6.78 4.51
C PHE A 37 8.15 -8.18 5.12
N MET A 38 8.91 -9.08 4.50
CA MET A 38 9.11 -10.46 4.92
C MET A 38 10.55 -10.67 5.37
N THR A 39 10.73 -11.38 6.48
CA THR A 39 12.06 -11.71 7.02
C THR A 39 12.45 -13.13 6.66
N PHE A 40 13.60 -13.27 6.01
CA PHE A 40 14.20 -14.55 5.64
C PHE A 40 15.49 -14.79 6.44
N PRO A 41 15.65 -15.95 7.09
CA PRO A 41 16.92 -16.28 7.75
C PRO A 41 18.00 -16.52 6.69
N THR A 42 19.20 -16.01 6.94
CA THR A 42 20.38 -16.23 6.08
C THR A 42 21.58 -16.67 6.91
N LEU A 43 22.63 -17.13 6.23
CA LEU A 43 23.90 -17.50 6.87
C LEU A 43 24.58 -16.34 7.62
N ARG A 44 24.26 -15.08 7.25
CA ARG A 44 24.86 -13.87 7.82
C ARG A 44 23.91 -13.07 8.72
N GLY A 45 22.72 -13.60 9.02
CA GLY A 45 21.73 -12.92 9.84
C GLY A 45 20.35 -13.01 9.22
N GLN A 46 19.69 -11.86 9.04
CA GLN A 46 18.36 -11.78 8.47
C GLN A 46 18.38 -10.94 7.21
N TRP A 47 17.59 -11.37 6.24
CA TRP A 47 17.35 -10.63 5.01
C TRP A 47 15.89 -10.23 4.96
N VAL A 48 15.62 -8.94 4.97
CA VAL A 48 14.26 -8.40 5.02
C VAL A 48 13.95 -7.73 3.70
N ARG A 49 12.90 -8.18 3.04
CA ARG A 49 12.51 -7.68 1.71
C ARG A 49 11.01 -7.68 1.49
N LEU A 50 10.54 -6.84 0.58
CA LEU A 50 9.17 -6.93 0.08
C LEU A 50 9.02 -8.17 -0.83
N PRO A 51 7.78 -8.69 -0.96
CA PRO A 51 7.43 -9.59 -2.05
C PRO A 51 7.78 -8.95 -3.39
N PHE A 52 8.41 -9.74 -4.26
CA PHE A 52 8.72 -9.37 -5.63
C PHE A 52 7.55 -9.74 -6.55
N ASP A 53 7.52 -9.17 -7.76
CA ASP A 53 6.51 -9.41 -8.82
C ASP A 53 5.09 -8.85 -8.57
N LEU A 54 4.89 -8.03 -7.54
CA LEU A 54 3.61 -7.33 -7.31
C LEU A 54 3.53 -5.99 -8.07
N GLY A 55 4.63 -5.58 -8.70
CA GLY A 55 4.72 -4.40 -9.55
C GLY A 55 5.33 -3.19 -8.84
N ARG A 56 6.09 -2.39 -9.59
CA ARG A 56 6.88 -1.27 -9.04
C ARG A 56 6.07 -0.25 -8.24
N ALA A 57 4.86 0.07 -8.67
CA ALA A 57 4.02 1.03 -7.94
C ALA A 57 3.67 0.54 -6.54
N TRP A 58 3.31 -0.75 -6.41
CA TRP A 58 3.00 -1.39 -5.13
C TRP A 58 4.23 -1.45 -4.23
N GLU A 59 5.37 -1.84 -4.78
CA GLU A 59 6.64 -1.92 -4.05
C GLU A 59 7.07 -0.55 -3.52
N ASN A 60 6.98 0.49 -4.35
CA ASN A 60 7.33 1.87 -3.98
C ASN A 60 6.37 2.43 -2.91
N GLU A 61 5.07 2.17 -3.03
CA GLU A 61 4.08 2.56 -2.04
C GLU A 61 4.35 1.92 -0.67
N HIS A 62 4.57 0.60 -0.65
CA HIS A 62 4.86 -0.13 0.59
C HIS A 62 6.21 0.26 1.21
N ALA A 63 7.24 0.51 0.40
CA ALA A 63 8.52 1.02 0.88
C ALA A 63 8.37 2.40 1.53
N SER A 64 7.56 3.27 0.94
CA SER A 64 7.28 4.60 1.46
C SER A 64 6.50 4.54 2.77
N TRP A 65 5.50 3.65 2.87
CA TRP A 65 4.78 3.42 4.13
C TRP A 65 5.71 2.94 5.25
N ALA A 66 6.64 2.03 4.95
CA ALA A 66 7.62 1.59 5.93
C ALA A 66 8.49 2.76 6.41
N ALA A 67 9.00 3.58 5.48
CA ALA A 67 9.80 4.75 5.81
C ALA A 67 9.03 5.76 6.67
N ASP A 68 7.77 6.03 6.33
CA ASP A 68 6.89 6.93 7.08
C ASP A 68 6.62 6.40 8.50
N MET A 69 6.29 5.11 8.64
CA MET A 69 6.01 4.50 9.96
C MET A 69 7.26 4.48 10.85
N LEU A 70 8.43 4.14 10.29
CA LEU A 70 9.70 4.14 11.02
C LEU A 70 10.10 5.56 11.43
N THR A 71 9.93 6.54 10.53
CA THR A 71 10.18 7.96 10.83
C THR A 71 9.24 8.48 11.91
N ALA A 72 7.95 8.12 11.85
CA ALA A 72 6.97 8.45 12.88
C ALA A 72 7.33 7.85 14.24
N ALA A 73 7.93 6.64 14.25
CA ALA A 73 8.49 5.98 15.42
C ALA A 73 9.87 6.51 15.85
N ARG A 74 10.36 7.61 15.23
CA ARG A 74 11.65 8.28 15.53
C ARG A 74 12.90 7.51 15.13
N TYR A 75 12.80 6.50 14.27
CA TYR A 75 13.97 5.90 13.64
C TYR A 75 14.54 6.84 12.57
N ARG A 76 15.85 6.76 12.34
CA ARG A 76 16.47 7.37 11.15
C ARG A 76 16.35 6.40 9.99
N VAL A 77 15.79 6.87 8.89
CA VAL A 77 15.55 6.05 7.69
C VAL A 77 16.11 6.75 6.47
N ASP A 78 16.87 6.01 5.67
CA ASP A 78 17.26 6.43 4.33
C ASP A 78 16.47 5.62 3.32
N LEU A 79 15.55 6.28 2.61
CA LEU A 79 14.77 5.69 1.51
C LEU A 79 15.40 6.05 0.18
N ASP A 80 15.68 5.03 -0.64
CA ASP A 80 16.17 5.19 -2.00
C ASP A 80 15.25 6.10 -2.83
N PRO A 81 15.78 7.11 -3.55
CA PRO A 81 15.00 7.98 -4.40
C PRO A 81 14.11 7.26 -5.42
N ASP A 82 14.50 6.10 -5.95
CA ASP A 82 13.69 5.31 -6.90
C ASP A 82 12.42 4.74 -6.26
N LEU A 83 12.41 4.62 -4.93
CA LEU A 83 11.28 4.10 -4.15
C LEU A 83 10.29 5.19 -3.74
N ARG A 84 10.63 6.47 -3.94
CA ARG A 84 9.70 7.55 -3.64
C ARG A 84 8.51 7.43 -4.59
N PRO A 85 7.26 7.52 -4.09
CA PRO A 85 6.12 7.56 -4.97
C PRO A 85 6.31 8.83 -5.80
N GLY A 86 6.28 8.71 -7.12
CA GLY A 86 6.22 9.89 -7.98
C GLY A 86 5.10 10.77 -7.45
N LEU A 87 5.41 12.04 -7.17
CA LEU A 87 4.43 13.02 -6.70
C LEU A 87 3.18 12.82 -7.56
N PRO A 88 2.00 12.54 -6.98
CA PRO A 88 0.83 12.26 -7.79
C PRO A 88 0.61 13.49 -8.67
N ASP A 89 0.83 13.33 -9.98
CA ASP A 89 0.34 14.29 -10.96
C ASP A 89 -1.14 14.50 -10.61
N GLY A 90 -1.49 15.78 -10.43
CA GLY A 90 -2.63 16.23 -9.66
C GLY A 90 -3.87 15.34 -9.71
N SER A 91 -4.32 14.95 -8.51
CA SER A 91 -5.70 14.66 -8.13
C SER A 91 -6.72 14.70 -9.29
N ALA A 92 -7.02 13.54 -9.87
CA ALA A 92 -8.31 13.31 -10.49
C ALA A 92 -9.02 12.23 -9.65
N PRO A 93 -10.17 12.52 -9.02
CA PRO A 93 -10.89 11.53 -8.23
C PRO A 93 -11.32 10.36 -9.13
N PRO A 94 -11.34 9.11 -8.63
CA PRO A 94 -11.89 7.99 -9.38
C PRO A 94 -13.36 8.28 -9.63
N THR A 95 -13.72 8.53 -10.89
CA THR A 95 -15.12 8.61 -11.28
C THR A 95 -15.70 7.22 -11.11
N THR A 96 -16.44 7.01 -10.01
CA THR A 96 -17.29 5.85 -9.80
C THR A 96 -18.32 5.82 -10.91
N ARG A 97 -18.02 5.08 -11.98
CA ARG A 97 -18.97 4.78 -13.05
C ARG A 97 -19.96 3.78 -12.47
N HIS A 98 -20.98 4.28 -11.78
CA HIS A 98 -22.17 3.52 -11.46
C HIS A 98 -22.80 3.07 -12.78
N THR A 99 -22.52 1.83 -13.19
CA THR A 99 -23.32 1.13 -14.17
C THR A 99 -24.69 0.92 -13.53
N LYS A 100 -25.63 1.78 -13.92
CA LYS A 100 -27.05 1.68 -13.57
C LYS A 100 -27.56 0.34 -14.11
N ALA A 101 -27.64 -0.66 -13.24
CA ALA A 101 -28.35 -1.89 -13.52
C ALA A 101 -29.80 -1.52 -13.87
N ALA A 102 -30.20 -1.82 -15.09
CA ALA A 102 -31.56 -1.65 -15.55
C ALA A 102 -32.46 -2.64 -14.80
N MET A 103 -33.17 -2.16 -13.76
CA MET A 103 -34.31 -2.87 -13.22
C MET A 103 -35.45 -2.75 -14.22
N THR A 104 -35.82 -3.87 -14.84
CA THR A 104 -37.07 -4.00 -15.60
C THR A 104 -38.24 -3.77 -14.67
N ALA A 105 -38.98 -2.68 -14.90
CA ALA A 105 -40.23 -2.41 -14.22
C ALA A 105 -41.27 -3.50 -14.55
N GLN A 106 -41.77 -4.17 -13.53
CA GLN A 106 -42.90 -5.08 -13.62
C GLN A 106 -44.19 -4.25 -13.79
N PRO A 107 -45.09 -4.56 -14.76
CA PRO A 107 -46.35 -3.83 -14.91
C PRO A 107 -47.33 -4.17 -13.77
N ALA A 108 -48.01 -3.16 -13.24
CA ALA A 108 -49.07 -3.30 -12.25
C ALA A 108 -50.37 -3.88 -12.88
N PRO A 109 -51.22 -4.59 -12.12
CA PRO A 109 -52.47 -5.15 -12.62
C PRO A 109 -53.55 -4.05 -12.81
N PRO A 110 -54.45 -4.17 -13.80
CA PRO A 110 -55.51 -3.18 -14.00
C PRO A 110 -56.64 -3.35 -12.98
N GLY A 111 -56.71 -2.41 -12.03
CA GLY A 111 -57.82 -2.24 -11.09
C GLY A 111 -58.90 -1.28 -11.62
N SER A 112 -60.10 -1.83 -11.80
CA SER A 112 -61.45 -1.23 -11.84
C SER A 112 -61.61 0.29 -11.97
N ALA A 113 -61.96 0.76 -13.18
CA ALA A 113 -62.51 2.10 -13.41
C ALA A 113 -64.04 2.08 -13.49
N ARG A 114 -64.61 2.50 -12.38
CA ARG A 114 -65.95 3.05 -12.09
C ARG A 114 -66.68 3.74 -13.26
N ARG A 115 -67.84 3.16 -13.60
CA ARG A 115 -69.08 3.67 -14.25
C ARG A 115 -69.21 5.20 -14.41
N PRO A 116 -69.61 5.72 -15.60
CA PRO A 116 -70.20 7.04 -15.72
C PRO A 116 -71.73 7.00 -15.69
N ARG A 117 -72.28 8.08 -15.13
CA ARG A 117 -73.70 8.44 -15.06
C ARG A 117 -74.21 8.85 -16.44
N ARG A 118 -75.39 8.37 -16.83
CA ARG A 118 -76.42 9.19 -17.47
C ARG A 118 -77.79 8.59 -17.21
#